data_AF-A0A967WMG5-F1
#
_entry.id   AF-A0A967WMG5-F1
#
_cell.length_a   1.000
_cell.length_b   1.000
_cell.length_c   1.000
_cell.angle_alpha   90.00
_cell.angle_beta   90.00
_cell.angle_gamma   90.00
#
_symmetry.space_group_name_H-M   'P 1'
#
loop_
_entity.id
_entity.type
_entity.pdbx_description
1 polymer ?
#
loop_
_entity_poly.entity_id
_entity_poly.type
_entity_poly.pdbx_seq_one_letter_code
_entity_poly.pdbx_strand_id
1 'polypeptide(L)'
;HAMVEPVQEPPEVDTEFIALAKTARNEVETYLREIKRNSESLDQLSLNVDEPLLLADRIAPLLNLDLQKKQELLENLDPKSRLERVFERMLEEAEIKKLEKKLKERVQGQIGRTQKEYYLNEQIKAIQKELGNGEDGKAEIEEYEKRIESTPMSEEAAEVARKEVKKLKLMSPMSAEANVVRNYLDTLLGMPWGVKTEDNFDLHRAEEVLDDDHYGLEKVKERIVEFLAVAKKVGKM
;
A
#
# COMPACT_ATOMS: atom_id res chain seq x y z
N HIS A 1 -36.98 6.58 59.05
CA HIS A 1 -36.89 8.06 59.03
C HIS A 1 -35.47 8.41 58.63
N ALA A 2 -35.28 9.22 57.60
CA ALA A 2 -33.95 9.79 57.31
C ALA A 2 -33.79 11.05 58.16
N MET A 3 -32.67 11.18 58.87
CA MET A 3 -32.29 12.43 59.53
C MET A 3 -31.45 13.25 58.55
N VAL A 4 -31.72 14.55 58.48
CA VAL A 4 -31.00 15.48 57.61
C VAL A 4 -30.06 16.30 58.49
N GLU A 5 -28.78 16.27 58.19
CA GLU A 5 -27.77 17.13 58.81
C GLU A 5 -27.16 18.06 57.75
N PRO A 6 -27.05 19.37 58.01
CA PRO A 6 -26.37 20.28 57.11
C PRO A 6 -24.86 20.03 57.16
N VAL A 7 -24.25 19.84 55.99
CA VAL A 7 -22.78 19.80 55.86
C VAL A 7 -22.24 21.21 56.13
N GLN A 8 -21.41 21.34 57.16
CA GLN A 8 -20.68 22.58 57.40
C GLN A 8 -19.36 22.54 56.63
N GLU A 9 -19.28 23.33 55.56
CA GLU A 9 -18.03 23.52 54.84
C GLU A 9 -17.18 24.57 55.57
N PRO A 10 -15.87 24.32 55.78
CA PRO A 10 -15.00 25.28 56.44
C PRO A 10 -14.89 26.57 55.58
N PRO A 11 -15.03 27.77 56.19
CA PRO A 11 -15.04 29.04 55.46
C PRO A 11 -13.65 29.53 55.03
N GLU A 12 -12.56 28.82 55.38
CA GLU A 12 -11.20 29.27 55.09
C GLU A 12 -10.86 29.05 53.62
N VAL A 13 -10.99 30.13 52.85
CA VAL A 13 -10.47 30.24 51.50
C VAL A 13 -9.03 30.76 51.59
N ASP A 14 -8.05 29.86 51.47
CA ASP A 14 -6.64 30.24 51.41
C ASP A 14 -6.23 30.76 50.01
N THR A 15 -5.07 31.41 49.93
CA THR A 15 -4.55 31.93 48.65
C THR A 15 -4.29 30.83 47.62
N GLU A 16 -3.99 29.61 48.07
CA GLU A 16 -3.77 28.45 47.19
C GLU A 16 -5.06 27.98 46.52
N PHE A 17 -6.16 27.96 47.27
CA PHE A 17 -7.48 27.55 46.80
C PHE A 17 -8.02 28.55 45.76
N ILE A 18 -7.79 29.85 45.96
CA ILE A 18 -8.10 30.88 44.94
C ILE A 18 -7.28 30.65 43.67
N ALA A 19 -5.98 30.35 43.79
CA ALA A 19 -5.11 30.09 42.65
C ALA A 19 -5.52 28.81 41.89
N LEU A 20 -5.89 27.76 42.62
CA LEU A 20 -6.43 26.52 42.06
C LEU A 20 -7.75 26.79 41.33
N ALA A 21 -8.69 27.52 41.94
CA ALA A 21 -9.97 27.87 41.34
C ALA A 21 -9.79 28.65 40.03
N LYS A 22 -8.87 29.62 39.99
CA LYS A 22 -8.53 30.37 38.77
C LYS A 22 -7.98 29.46 37.67
N THR A 23 -7.09 28.53 38.03
CA THR A 23 -6.48 27.58 37.09
C THR A 23 -7.51 26.61 36.54
N ALA A 24 -8.32 26.02 37.42
CA ALA A 24 -9.41 25.13 37.07
C ALA A 24 -10.40 25.79 36.13
N ARG A 25 -10.78 27.05 36.39
CA ARG A 25 -11.68 27.83 35.52
C ARG A 25 -11.14 27.96 34.10
N ASN A 26 -9.89 28.39 33.93
CA ASN A 26 -9.28 28.57 32.61
C ASN A 26 -9.25 27.27 31.81
N GLU A 27 -8.98 26.16 32.49
CA GLU A 27 -8.84 24.86 31.82
C GLU A 27 -10.19 24.22 31.51
N VAL A 28 -11.22 24.45 32.33
CA VAL A 28 -12.62 24.11 32.01
C VAL A 28 -13.09 24.86 30.76
N GLU A 29 -12.76 26.15 30.64
CA GLU A 29 -13.13 26.95 29.46
C GLU A 29 -12.49 26.36 28.19
N THR A 30 -11.21 25.99 28.29
CA THR A 30 -10.48 25.34 27.20
C THR A 30 -11.08 23.98 26.84
N TYR A 31 -11.36 23.14 27.83
CA TYR A 31 -11.98 21.83 27.66
C TYR A 31 -13.36 21.92 27.00
N LEU A 32 -14.22 22.83 27.43
CA LEU A 32 -15.55 23.02 26.84
C LEU A 32 -15.49 23.51 25.39
N ARG A 33 -14.51 24.37 25.07
CA ARG A 33 -14.24 24.81 23.70
C ARG A 33 -13.81 23.65 22.80
N GLU A 34 -12.99 22.73 23.31
CA GLU A 34 -12.56 21.53 22.56
C GLU A 34 -13.73 20.57 22.28
N ILE A 35 -14.67 20.42 23.21
CA ILE A 35 -15.81 19.51 23.08
C ILE A 35 -16.93 20.08 22.20
N LYS A 36 -16.86 21.37 21.82
CA LYS A 36 -17.92 22.07 21.09
C LYS A 36 -19.30 21.94 21.74
N ARG A 37 -19.35 21.78 23.07
CA ARG A 37 -20.59 21.89 23.83
C ARG A 37 -20.92 23.38 23.86
N ASN A 38 -22.11 23.77 23.39
CA ASN A 38 -22.51 25.16 23.16
C ASN A 38 -22.03 26.13 24.26
N SER A 39 -21.56 27.31 23.88
CA SER A 39 -21.17 28.40 24.79
C SER A 39 -22.29 28.83 25.74
N GLU A 40 -23.56 28.58 25.39
CA GLU A 40 -24.71 28.80 26.28
C GLU A 40 -24.61 28.03 27.61
N SER A 41 -23.90 26.89 27.63
CA SER A 41 -23.67 26.11 28.85
C SER A 41 -22.74 26.83 29.84
N LEU A 42 -21.78 27.62 29.34
CA LEU A 42 -20.84 28.38 30.15
C LEU A 42 -21.55 29.54 30.86
N ASP A 43 -22.40 30.25 30.13
CA ASP A 43 -23.17 31.40 30.64
C ASP A 43 -24.25 30.94 31.63
N GLN A 44 -24.93 29.81 31.36
CA GLN A 44 -25.93 29.24 32.28
C GLN A 44 -25.33 28.75 33.61
N LEU A 45 -24.07 28.32 33.62
CA LEU A 45 -23.41 27.78 34.82
C LEU A 45 -22.71 28.84 35.68
N SER A 46 -22.75 30.11 35.28
CA SER A 46 -22.21 31.23 36.08
C SER A 46 -20.79 30.95 36.60
N LEU A 47 -19.93 30.29 35.81
CA LEU A 47 -18.52 30.03 36.17
C LEU A 47 -17.69 31.33 36.35
N ASN A 48 -18.30 32.47 35.98
CA ASN A 48 -17.82 33.84 36.16
C ASN A 48 -17.94 34.37 37.60
N VAL A 49 -18.55 33.62 38.53
CA VAL A 49 -18.62 34.00 39.95
C VAL A 49 -17.36 33.53 40.66
N ASP A 50 -16.72 34.41 41.42
CA ASP A 50 -15.51 34.16 42.22
C ASP A 50 -15.83 33.44 43.53
N GLU A 51 -16.51 32.30 43.43
CA GLU A 51 -16.82 31.43 44.57
C GLU A 51 -16.09 30.09 44.40
N PRO A 52 -14.85 29.97 44.94
CA PRO A 52 -14.07 28.73 44.89
C PRO A 52 -14.82 27.51 45.47
N LEU A 53 -15.63 27.74 46.49
CA LEU A 53 -16.41 26.72 47.20
C LEU A 53 -17.38 25.96 46.28
N LEU A 54 -18.08 26.68 45.39
CA LEU A 54 -19.10 26.09 44.52
C LEU A 54 -18.54 25.63 43.17
N LEU A 55 -17.27 25.91 42.89
CA LEU A 55 -16.69 25.68 41.57
C LEU A 55 -16.61 24.18 41.25
N ALA A 56 -16.24 23.34 42.22
CA ALA A 56 -16.17 21.89 42.05
C ALA A 56 -17.55 21.30 41.69
N ASP A 57 -18.60 21.73 42.39
CA ASP A 57 -19.97 21.24 42.19
C ASP A 57 -20.58 21.73 40.86
N ARG A 58 -20.11 22.87 40.34
CA ARG A 58 -20.51 23.38 39.01
C ARG A 58 -19.77 22.65 37.87
N ILE A 59 -18.52 22.25 38.08
CA ILE A 59 -17.72 21.56 37.06
C ILE A 59 -18.07 20.07 36.99
N ALA A 60 -18.29 19.40 38.12
CA ALA A 60 -18.49 17.95 38.16
C ALA A 60 -19.61 17.41 37.23
N PRO A 61 -20.77 18.09 37.04
CA PRO A 61 -21.81 17.66 36.11
C PRO A 61 -21.43 17.79 34.62
N LEU A 62 -20.45 18.63 34.30
CA LEU A 62 -19.97 18.83 32.94
C LEU A 62 -19.09 17.68 32.46
N LEU A 63 -18.37 17.07 33.40
CA LEU A 63 -17.50 15.93 33.18
C LEU A 63 -18.33 14.64 33.03
N ASN A 64 -17.90 13.76 32.12
CA ASN A 64 -18.58 12.50 31.92
C ASN A 64 -18.09 11.44 32.93
N LEU A 65 -18.48 11.63 34.20
CA LEU A 65 -18.06 10.78 35.31
C LEU A 65 -19.01 9.60 35.55
N ASP A 66 -18.43 8.44 35.84
CA ASP A 66 -19.13 7.26 36.32
C ASP A 66 -19.85 7.52 37.65
N LEU A 67 -20.92 6.77 37.93
CA LEU A 67 -21.72 6.94 39.15
C LEU A 67 -20.88 6.82 40.43
N GLN A 68 -19.95 5.87 40.49
CA GLN A 68 -19.05 5.69 41.63
C GLN A 68 -18.19 6.93 41.89
N LYS A 69 -17.62 7.52 40.82
CA LYS A 69 -16.80 8.73 40.92
C LYS A 69 -17.62 9.94 41.35
N LYS A 70 -18.86 10.06 40.87
CA LYS A 70 -19.80 11.11 41.31
C LYS A 70 -20.10 10.99 42.81
N GLN A 71 -20.30 9.77 43.30
CA GLN A 71 -20.51 9.49 44.72
C GLN A 71 -19.27 9.85 45.56
N GLU A 72 -18.07 9.46 45.12
CA GLU A 72 -16.81 9.80 45.80
C GLU A 72 -16.57 11.32 45.91
N LEU A 73 -17.00 12.08 44.91
CA LEU A 73 -16.90 13.55 44.95
C LEU A 73 -17.87 14.16 45.98
N LEU A 74 -19.09 13.63 46.08
CA LEU A 74 -20.09 14.08 47.06
C LEU A 74 -19.74 13.69 48.50
N GLU A 75 -19.02 12.58 48.69
CA GLU A 75 -18.51 12.15 50.00
C GLU A 75 -17.34 13.00 50.49
N ASN A 76 -16.70 13.77 49.60
CA ASN A 76 -15.61 14.66 49.98
C ASN A 76 -16.13 15.99 50.55
N LEU A 77 -16.07 16.12 51.88
CA LEU A 77 -16.54 17.29 52.60
C LEU A 77 -15.58 18.48 52.53
N ASP A 78 -14.31 18.27 52.12
CA ASP A 78 -13.33 19.35 51.97
C ASP A 78 -13.42 19.98 50.57
N PRO A 79 -13.79 21.27 50.44
CA PRO A 79 -13.97 21.93 49.14
C PRO A 79 -12.68 22.01 48.31
N LYS A 80 -11.52 22.19 48.97
CA LYS A 80 -10.22 22.24 48.29
C LYS A 80 -9.89 20.89 47.66
N SER A 81 -9.94 19.82 48.46
CA SER A 81 -9.74 18.44 47.97
C SER A 81 -10.78 18.03 46.91
N ARG A 82 -12.04 18.47 47.03
CA ARG A 82 -13.08 18.21 46.02
C ARG A 82 -12.71 18.86 44.69
N LEU A 83 -12.29 20.13 44.71
CA LEU A 83 -11.88 20.85 43.50
C LEU A 83 -10.63 20.22 42.85
N GLU A 84 -9.64 19.82 43.64
CA GLU A 84 -8.44 19.12 43.13
C GLU A 84 -8.80 17.83 42.40
N ARG A 85 -9.68 17.01 43.00
CA ARG A 85 -10.15 15.77 42.37
C ARG A 85 -10.92 16.03 41.08
N VAL A 86 -11.82 17.00 41.07
CA VAL A 86 -12.57 17.37 39.86
C VAL A 86 -11.61 17.85 38.75
N PHE A 87 -10.61 18.64 39.12
CA PHE A 87 -9.60 19.15 38.20
C PHE A 87 -8.73 18.02 37.61
N GLU A 88 -8.26 17.09 38.43
CA GLU A 88 -7.51 15.91 37.98
C GLU A 88 -8.32 15.08 36.98
N ARG A 89 -9.59 14.79 37.30
CA ARG A 89 -10.47 14.02 36.40
C ARG A 89 -10.73 14.72 35.08
N MET A 90 -10.86 16.04 35.10
CA MET A 90 -10.99 16.82 33.88
C MET A 90 -9.75 16.70 32.98
N LEU A 91 -8.54 16.73 33.56
CA LEU A 91 -7.30 16.57 32.81
C LEU A 91 -7.20 15.18 32.15
N GLU A 92 -7.54 14.12 32.89
CA GLU A 92 -7.62 12.75 32.35
C GLU A 92 -8.59 12.68 31.16
N GLU A 93 -9.79 13.26 31.30
CA GLU A 93 -10.80 13.23 30.26
C GLU A 93 -10.38 14.04 29.01
N ALA A 94 -9.73 15.19 29.22
CA ALA A 94 -9.18 16.00 28.13
C ALA A 94 -8.11 15.23 27.33
N GLU A 95 -7.25 14.47 28.00
CA GLU A 95 -6.24 13.63 27.34
C GLU A 95 -6.87 12.52 26.50
N ILE A 96 -7.87 11.81 27.05
CA ILE A 96 -8.62 10.79 26.33
C ILE A 96 -9.27 11.38 25.08
N LYS A 97 -9.91 12.55 25.20
CA LYS A 97 -10.55 13.23 24.05
C LYS A 97 -9.56 13.61 22.96
N LYS A 98 -8.36 14.08 23.32
CA LYS A 98 -7.28 14.39 22.36
C LYS A 98 -6.83 13.13 21.61
N LEU A 99 -6.70 12.00 22.30
CA LEU A 99 -6.36 10.71 21.68
C LEU A 99 -7.48 10.21 20.75
N GLU A 100 -8.75 10.31 21.15
CA GLU A 100 -9.90 9.95 20.31
C GLU A 100 -9.92 10.76 19.00
N LYS A 101 -9.67 12.08 19.07
CA LYS A 101 -9.60 12.94 17.89
C LYS A 101 -8.48 12.51 16.94
N LYS A 102 -7.27 12.29 17.47
CA LYS A 102 -6.11 11.83 16.68
C LYS A 102 -6.36 10.47 16.03
N LEU A 103 -7.04 9.56 16.73
CA LEU A 103 -7.43 8.26 16.19
C LEU A 103 -8.44 8.43 15.05
N LYS A 104 -9.46 9.27 15.24
CA LYS A 104 -10.48 9.56 14.21
C LYS A 104 -9.85 10.13 12.93
N GLU A 105 -8.95 11.11 13.05
CA GLU A 105 -8.25 11.70 11.92
C GLU A 105 -7.38 10.67 11.17
N ARG A 106 -6.69 9.78 11.90
CA ARG A 106 -5.89 8.70 11.29
C ARG A 106 -6.76 7.73 10.51
N VAL A 107 -7.88 7.28 11.09
CA VAL A 107 -8.81 6.35 10.44
C VAL A 107 -9.45 6.99 9.21
N GLN A 108 -9.88 8.26 9.31
CA GLN A 108 -10.41 9.00 8.15
C GLN A 108 -9.38 9.16 7.04
N GLY A 109 -8.11 9.44 7.39
CA GLY A 109 -7.02 9.51 6.43
C GLY A 109 -6.74 8.18 5.71
N GLN A 110 -6.83 7.06 6.43
CA GLN A 110 -6.71 5.72 5.83
C GLN A 110 -7.87 5.42 4.89
N ILE A 111 -9.12 5.66 5.31
CA ILE A 111 -10.31 5.45 4.48
C ILE A 111 -10.22 6.29 3.20
N GLY A 112 -9.82 7.56 3.30
CA GLY A 112 -9.67 8.44 2.14
C GLY A 112 -8.60 7.97 1.14
N ARG A 113 -7.47 7.42 1.63
CA ARG A 113 -6.45 6.82 0.76
C ARG A 113 -6.96 5.58 0.05
N THR A 114 -7.60 4.67 0.76
CA THR A 114 -8.16 3.44 0.17
C THR A 114 -9.25 3.75 -0.85
N GLN A 115 -10.15 4.70 -0.57
CA GLN A 115 -11.16 5.14 -1.54
C GLN A 115 -10.52 5.77 -2.78
N LYS A 116 -9.49 6.60 -2.59
CA LYS A 116 -8.75 7.21 -3.71
C LYS A 116 -8.04 6.16 -4.57
N GLU A 117 -7.37 5.19 -3.95
CA GLU A 117 -6.74 4.06 -4.65
C GLU A 117 -7.77 3.20 -5.39
N TYR A 118 -8.90 2.89 -4.76
CA TYR A 118 -9.99 2.15 -5.40
C TYR A 118 -10.52 2.89 -6.64
N TYR A 119 -10.80 4.19 -6.50
CA TYR A 119 -11.29 5.03 -7.59
C TYR A 119 -10.28 5.12 -8.74
N LEU A 120 -8.99 5.33 -8.45
CA LEU A 120 -7.94 5.37 -9.46
C LEU A 120 -7.79 4.04 -10.19
N ASN A 121 -7.89 2.91 -9.49
CA ASN A 121 -7.83 1.59 -10.11
C ASN A 121 -9.03 1.32 -11.02
N GLU A 122 -10.24 1.75 -10.63
CA GLU A 122 -11.41 1.68 -11.52
C GLU A 122 -11.24 2.57 -12.76
N GLN A 123 -10.67 3.77 -12.61
CA GLN A 123 -10.35 4.63 -13.76
C GLN A 123 -9.32 3.97 -14.69
N ILE A 124 -8.27 3.35 -14.16
CA ILE A 124 -7.27 2.63 -14.96
C ILE A 124 -7.93 1.48 -15.73
N LYS A 125 -8.79 0.70 -15.09
CA LYS A 125 -9.53 -0.39 -15.77
C LYS A 125 -10.45 0.13 -16.87
N ALA A 126 -11.15 1.24 -16.61
CA ALA A 126 -12.00 1.88 -17.61
C ALA A 126 -11.18 2.35 -18.81
N ILE A 127 -10.05 3.02 -18.57
CA ILE A 127 -9.09 3.46 -19.60
C ILE A 127 -8.55 2.25 -20.39
N GLN A 128 -8.15 1.17 -19.72
CA GLN A 128 -7.66 -0.05 -20.38
C GLN A 128 -8.73 -0.73 -21.25
N LYS A 129 -9.99 -0.68 -20.82
CA LYS A 129 -11.13 -1.21 -21.58
C LYS A 129 -11.45 -0.31 -22.80
N GLU A 130 -11.40 1.00 -22.65
CA GLU A 130 -11.57 1.94 -23.77
C GLU A 130 -10.41 1.89 -24.77
N LEU A 131 -9.20 1.62 -24.30
CA LEU A 131 -8.01 1.40 -25.14
C LEU A 131 -7.99 0.03 -25.83
N GLY A 132 -8.94 -0.86 -25.55
CA GLY A 132 -9.02 -2.20 -26.16
C GLY A 132 -7.98 -3.22 -25.65
N ASN A 133 -7.13 -2.85 -24.69
CA ASN A 133 -5.95 -3.63 -24.27
C ASN A 133 -6.18 -4.53 -23.04
N GLY A 134 -7.42 -4.76 -22.64
CA GLY A 134 -7.76 -5.47 -21.40
C GLY A 134 -7.42 -6.97 -21.39
N GLU A 135 -7.34 -7.61 -22.56
CA GLU A 135 -7.12 -9.07 -22.69
C GLU A 135 -5.83 -9.45 -23.44
N ASP A 136 -5.34 -8.61 -24.35
CA ASP A 136 -4.22 -8.96 -25.23
C ASP A 136 -2.90 -9.23 -24.49
N GLY A 137 -2.56 -8.41 -23.47
CA GLY A 137 -1.27 -8.55 -22.78
C GLY A 137 -1.14 -9.83 -21.95
N LYS A 138 -2.25 -10.40 -21.44
CA LYS A 138 -2.21 -11.69 -20.72
C LYS A 138 -2.22 -12.85 -21.70
N ALA A 139 -3.00 -12.77 -22.77
CA ALA A 139 -3.03 -13.77 -23.82
C ALA A 139 -1.67 -13.93 -24.52
N GLU A 140 -1.01 -12.80 -24.83
CA GLU A 140 0.33 -12.74 -25.43
C GLU A 140 1.37 -13.49 -24.57
N ILE A 141 1.35 -13.24 -23.26
CA ILE A 141 2.29 -13.85 -22.32
C ILE A 141 2.07 -15.36 -22.21
N GLU A 142 0.82 -15.82 -22.17
CA GLU A 142 0.49 -17.26 -22.18
C GLU A 142 0.91 -17.93 -23.50
N GLU A 143 0.81 -17.23 -24.63
CA GLU A 143 1.29 -17.73 -25.91
C GLU A 143 2.80 -17.95 -25.91
N TYR A 144 3.58 -16.97 -25.40
CA TYR A 144 5.02 -17.12 -25.26
C TYR A 144 5.41 -18.29 -24.34
N GLU A 145 4.73 -18.46 -23.20
CA GLU A 145 4.97 -19.59 -22.29
C GLU A 145 4.72 -20.94 -22.99
N LYS A 146 3.61 -21.07 -23.73
CA LYS A 146 3.30 -22.27 -24.52
C LYS A 146 4.33 -22.54 -25.62
N ARG A 147 4.74 -21.51 -26.36
CA ARG A 147 5.75 -21.65 -27.43
C ARG A 147 7.09 -22.13 -26.89
N ILE A 148 7.52 -21.60 -25.74
CA ILE A 148 8.75 -22.02 -25.06
C ILE A 148 8.69 -23.50 -24.66
N GLU A 149 7.55 -23.98 -24.15
CA GLU A 149 7.39 -25.39 -23.77
C GLU A 149 7.31 -26.33 -24.99
N SER A 150 6.71 -25.88 -26.08
CA SER A 150 6.53 -26.69 -27.30
C SER A 150 7.78 -26.80 -28.18
N THR A 151 8.69 -25.83 -28.09
CA THR A 151 9.85 -25.74 -28.97
C THR A 151 11.02 -26.52 -28.36
N PRO A 152 11.67 -27.44 -29.10
CA PRO A 152 12.74 -28.30 -28.58
C PRO A 152 14.09 -27.55 -28.50
N MET A 153 14.11 -26.47 -27.73
CA MET A 153 15.31 -25.66 -27.49
C MET A 153 16.22 -26.29 -26.42
N SER A 154 17.47 -25.85 -26.35
CA SER A 154 18.37 -26.25 -25.27
C SER A 154 17.88 -25.72 -23.91
N GLU A 155 18.28 -26.37 -22.82
CA GLU A 155 17.88 -25.99 -21.47
C GLU A 155 18.31 -24.55 -21.12
N GLU A 156 19.52 -24.17 -21.53
CA GLU A 156 20.06 -22.81 -21.38
C GLU A 156 19.19 -21.77 -22.10
N ALA A 157 18.77 -22.05 -23.34
CA ALA A 157 17.92 -21.16 -24.11
C ALA A 157 16.52 -21.02 -23.50
N ALA A 158 15.94 -22.12 -23.01
CA ALA A 158 14.65 -22.11 -22.33
C ALA A 158 14.69 -21.31 -21.02
N GLU A 159 15.76 -21.40 -20.25
CA GLU A 159 15.93 -20.61 -19.04
C GLU A 159 15.97 -19.11 -19.34
N VAL A 160 16.75 -18.70 -20.35
CA VAL A 160 16.81 -17.30 -20.79
C VAL A 160 15.45 -16.81 -21.28
N ALA A 161 14.76 -17.60 -22.11
CA ALA A 161 13.42 -17.25 -22.61
C ALA A 161 12.42 -17.04 -21.45
N ARG A 162 12.38 -17.95 -20.48
CA ARG A 162 11.51 -17.83 -19.30
C ARG A 162 11.84 -16.61 -18.45
N LYS A 163 13.13 -16.26 -18.33
CA LYS A 163 13.56 -15.06 -17.60
C LYS A 163 13.09 -13.78 -18.28
N GLU A 164 13.17 -13.71 -19.60
CA GLU A 164 12.69 -12.55 -20.36
C GLU A 164 11.16 -12.44 -20.34
N VAL A 165 10.41 -13.54 -20.41
CA VAL A 165 8.94 -13.53 -20.22
C VAL A 165 8.54 -13.02 -18.84
N LYS A 166 9.26 -13.41 -17.78
CA LYS A 166 9.04 -12.88 -16.43
C LYS A 166 9.26 -11.36 -16.35
N LYS A 167 10.26 -10.83 -17.07
CA LYS A 167 10.45 -9.37 -17.15
C LYS A 167 9.31 -8.71 -17.91
N LEU A 168 8.86 -9.30 -19.03
CA LEU A 168 7.74 -8.80 -19.82
C LEU A 168 6.44 -8.70 -18.99
N LYS A 169 6.17 -9.67 -18.11
CA LYS A 169 5.04 -9.65 -17.14
C LYS A 169 5.04 -8.42 -16.22
N LEU A 170 6.22 -7.88 -15.88
CA LEU A 170 6.37 -6.76 -14.95
C LEU A 170 6.41 -5.39 -15.67
N MET A 171 6.56 -5.38 -16.99
CA MET A 171 6.65 -4.16 -17.79
C MET A 171 5.26 -3.69 -18.24
N SER A 172 5.12 -2.39 -18.48
CA SER A 172 3.92 -1.85 -19.15
C SER A 172 3.89 -2.35 -20.61
N PRO A 173 2.76 -2.90 -21.11
CA PRO A 173 2.66 -3.44 -22.47
C PRO A 173 3.00 -2.44 -23.58
N MET A 174 2.88 -1.13 -23.32
CA MET A 174 3.20 -0.06 -24.27
C MET A 174 4.61 0.51 -24.12
N SER A 175 5.42 -0.02 -23.19
CA SER A 175 6.79 0.46 -23.00
C SER A 175 7.66 0.12 -24.22
N ALA A 176 8.55 1.05 -24.60
CA ALA A 176 9.55 0.79 -25.62
C ALA A 176 10.46 -0.40 -25.25
N GLU A 177 10.71 -0.60 -23.95
CA GLU A 177 11.48 -1.74 -23.44
C GLU A 177 10.74 -3.07 -23.65
N ALA A 178 9.41 -3.08 -23.52
CA ALA A 178 8.59 -4.27 -23.75
C ALA A 178 8.68 -4.72 -25.22
N ASN A 179 8.70 -3.78 -26.17
CA ASN A 179 8.88 -4.10 -27.59
C ASN A 179 10.25 -4.73 -27.89
N VAL A 180 11.31 -4.31 -27.21
CA VAL A 180 12.64 -4.92 -27.37
C VAL A 180 12.62 -6.38 -26.88
N VAL A 181 11.98 -6.63 -25.74
CA VAL A 181 11.84 -7.98 -25.17
C VAL A 181 10.99 -8.88 -26.07
N ARG A 182 9.87 -8.39 -26.62
CA ARG A 182 9.05 -9.13 -27.60
C ARG A 182 9.85 -9.55 -28.81
N ASN A 183 10.53 -8.59 -29.45
CA ASN A 183 11.36 -8.87 -30.63
C ASN A 183 12.44 -9.91 -30.33
N TYR A 184 13.04 -9.85 -29.14
CA TYR A 184 14.02 -10.83 -28.71
C TYR A 184 13.39 -12.23 -28.56
N LEU A 185 12.25 -12.34 -27.88
CA LEU A 185 11.52 -13.60 -27.71
C LEU A 185 11.07 -14.18 -29.06
N ASP A 186 10.58 -13.35 -29.97
CA ASP A 186 10.17 -13.79 -31.31
C ASP A 186 11.35 -14.29 -32.15
N THR A 187 12.50 -13.60 -32.07
CA THR A 187 13.72 -14.05 -32.74
C THR A 187 14.20 -15.38 -32.16
N LEU A 188 14.19 -15.50 -30.83
CA LEU A 188 14.62 -16.71 -30.14
C LEU A 188 13.73 -17.91 -30.48
N LEU A 189 12.41 -17.72 -30.47
CA LEU A 189 11.43 -18.75 -30.80
C LEU A 189 11.29 -19.02 -32.31
N GLY A 190 11.72 -18.10 -33.16
CA GLY A 190 11.72 -18.25 -34.61
C GLY A 190 12.90 -19.06 -35.16
N MET A 191 13.89 -19.38 -34.33
CA MET A 191 15.02 -20.20 -34.75
C MET A 191 14.62 -21.69 -34.93
N PRO A 192 15.23 -22.41 -35.90
CA PRO A 192 14.90 -23.80 -36.22
C PRO A 192 15.48 -24.78 -35.18
N TRP A 193 15.02 -24.70 -33.93
CA TRP A 193 15.45 -25.58 -32.85
C TRP A 193 15.11 -27.04 -33.15
N GLY A 194 16.11 -27.91 -33.04
CA GLY A 194 15.92 -29.35 -33.28
C GLY A 194 15.59 -29.73 -34.73
N VAL A 195 15.46 -28.76 -35.64
CA VAL A 195 15.19 -29.00 -37.06
C VAL A 195 16.53 -29.04 -37.80
N LYS A 196 16.84 -30.18 -38.39
CA LYS A 196 18.02 -30.39 -39.23
C LYS A 196 17.59 -31.01 -40.55
N THR A 197 18.26 -30.62 -41.63
CA THR A 197 18.14 -31.31 -42.92
C THR A 197 19.01 -32.56 -42.90
N GLU A 198 18.65 -33.56 -43.71
CA GLU A 198 19.54 -34.67 -44.00
C GLU A 198 20.64 -34.20 -44.96
N ASP A 199 21.90 -34.41 -44.57
CA ASP A 199 23.03 -34.10 -45.44
C ASP A 199 23.12 -35.11 -46.58
N ASN A 200 23.28 -34.61 -47.81
CA ASN A 200 23.47 -35.45 -48.98
C ASN A 200 24.94 -35.41 -49.44
N PHE A 201 25.64 -36.54 -49.28
CA PHE A 201 27.05 -36.71 -49.66
C PHE A 201 27.25 -37.57 -50.92
N ASP A 202 26.34 -37.49 -51.88
CA ASP A 202 26.53 -38.07 -53.20
C ASP A 202 27.51 -37.25 -54.03
N LEU A 203 28.73 -37.78 -54.20
CA LEU A 203 29.82 -37.10 -54.90
C LEU A 203 29.57 -37.02 -56.41
N HIS A 204 28.93 -38.03 -57.00
CA HIS A 204 28.63 -38.02 -58.44
C HIS A 204 27.59 -36.95 -58.74
N ARG A 205 26.53 -36.89 -57.93
CA ARG A 205 25.53 -35.83 -58.05
C ARG A 205 26.12 -34.44 -57.81
N ALA A 206 27.07 -34.31 -56.88
CA ALA A 206 27.74 -33.03 -56.64
C ALA A 206 28.59 -32.58 -57.85
N GLU A 207 29.31 -33.52 -58.48
CA GLU A 207 30.11 -33.26 -59.68
C GLU A 207 29.22 -32.84 -60.87
N GLU A 208 28.13 -33.59 -61.13
CA GLU A 208 27.15 -33.25 -62.18
C GLU A 208 26.55 -31.85 -62.00
N VAL A 209 26.10 -31.51 -60.78
CA VAL A 209 25.52 -30.19 -60.49
C VAL A 209 26.56 -29.08 -60.65
N LEU A 210 27.80 -29.31 -60.24
CA LEU A 210 28.89 -28.33 -60.40
C LEU A 210 29.22 -28.08 -61.87
N ASP A 211 29.19 -29.13 -62.69
CA ASP A 211 29.43 -29.05 -64.14
C ASP A 211 28.29 -28.38 -64.91
N ASP A 212 27.04 -28.64 -64.51
CA ASP A 212 25.86 -28.02 -65.11
C ASP A 212 25.73 -26.54 -64.75
N ASP A 213 25.96 -26.17 -63.47
CA ASP A 213 25.78 -24.79 -63.01
C ASP A 213 26.98 -23.88 -63.34
N HIS A 214 28.17 -24.45 -63.60
CA HIS A 214 29.39 -23.67 -63.81
C HIS A 214 30.28 -24.24 -64.92
N TYR A 215 30.63 -23.42 -65.90
CA TYR A 215 31.56 -23.82 -66.97
C TYR A 215 33.04 -23.67 -66.57
N GLY A 216 33.85 -24.73 -66.76
CA GLY A 216 35.28 -24.76 -66.42
C GLY A 216 35.55 -24.93 -64.93
N LEU A 217 36.54 -24.19 -64.38
CA LEU A 217 36.93 -24.23 -62.96
C LEU A 217 37.33 -25.62 -62.42
N GLU A 218 37.91 -26.47 -63.27
CA GLU A 218 38.29 -27.87 -62.95
C GLU A 218 38.97 -28.01 -61.58
N LYS A 219 40.04 -27.24 -61.34
CA LYS A 219 40.79 -27.30 -60.08
C LYS A 219 39.98 -26.91 -58.84
N VAL A 220 38.99 -26.03 -58.98
CA VAL A 220 38.14 -25.58 -57.87
C VAL A 220 37.04 -26.60 -57.60
N LYS A 221 36.42 -27.14 -58.65
CA LYS A 221 35.42 -28.19 -58.54
C LYS A 221 36.00 -29.46 -57.91
N GLU A 222 37.18 -29.88 -58.39
CA GLU A 222 37.92 -31.01 -57.83
C GLU A 222 38.16 -30.81 -56.32
N ARG A 223 38.52 -29.59 -55.89
CA ARG A 223 38.70 -29.23 -54.47
C ARG A 223 37.41 -29.31 -53.65
N ILE A 224 36.28 -28.89 -54.20
CA ILE A 224 34.97 -28.96 -53.53
C ILE A 224 34.55 -30.42 -53.36
N VAL A 225 34.73 -31.25 -54.40
CA VAL A 225 34.45 -32.68 -54.35
C VAL A 225 35.37 -33.39 -53.36
N GLU A 226 36.67 -33.07 -53.34
CA GLU A 226 37.62 -33.56 -52.32
C GLU A 226 37.15 -33.22 -50.90
N PHE A 227 36.70 -31.98 -50.67
CA PHE A 227 36.18 -31.55 -49.37
C PHE A 227 34.92 -32.30 -48.96
N LEU A 228 33.96 -32.49 -49.87
CA LEU A 228 32.77 -33.30 -49.63
C LEU A 228 33.12 -34.77 -49.36
N ALA A 229 34.15 -35.31 -50.03
CA ALA A 229 34.63 -36.68 -49.80
C ALA A 229 35.24 -36.85 -48.40
N VAL A 230 35.94 -35.83 -47.89
CA VAL A 230 36.45 -35.80 -46.52
C VAL A 230 35.29 -35.66 -45.52
N ALA A 231 34.35 -34.73 -45.75
CA ALA A 231 33.17 -34.55 -44.90
C ALA A 231 32.35 -35.86 -44.77
N LYS A 232 32.16 -36.57 -45.89
CA LYS A 232 31.52 -37.90 -45.93
C LYS A 232 32.22 -38.94 -45.05
N LYS A 233 33.55 -38.92 -44.99
CA LYS A 233 34.34 -39.85 -44.14
C LYS A 233 34.28 -39.49 -42.67
N VAL A 234 34.23 -38.20 -42.33
CA VAL A 234 34.19 -37.72 -40.95
C VAL A 234 32.79 -37.87 -40.35
N GLY A 235 31.75 -37.98 -41.18
CA GLY A 235 30.37 -38.20 -40.73
C GLY A 235 29.79 -37.01 -39.96
N LYS A 236 30.41 -35.83 -40.11
CA LYS A 236 29.97 -34.57 -39.52
C LYS A 236 30.30 -33.42 -40.47
N MET A 237 29.31 -32.58 -40.73
CA MET A 237 29.47 -31.13 -40.76
C MET A 237 28.88 -30.54 -39.49
#